data_AF-A0A951NJK9-F1
#
_entry.id   AF-A0A951NJK9-F1
#
_cell.length_a   1.000
_cell.length_b   1.000
_cell.length_c   1.000
_cell.angle_alpha   90.00
_cell.angle_beta   90.00
_cell.angle_gamma   90.00
#
_symmetry.space_group_name_H-M   'P 1'
#
loop_
_entity.id
_entity.type
_entity.pdbx_description
1 polymer ?
#
loop_
_entity_poly.entity_id
_entity_poly.type
_entity_poly.pdbx_seq_one_letter_code
_entity_poly.pdbx_strand_id
1 'polypeptide(L)' 'MSITGKDLLGGPPPTLLPEEPGPRDLLERGGDPADVAAAHPADSLAWAVLAEQAYDRKAFV' A
#
# COMPACT_ATOMS: atom_id res chain seq x y z
N MET A 1 -17.88 20.96 11.97
CA MET A 1 -17.07 21.06 10.74
C MET A 1 -15.75 20.36 11.04
N SER A 2 -15.53 19.16 10.49
CA SER A 2 -14.33 18.37 10.79
C SER A 2 -13.12 18.98 10.09
N ILE A 3 -11.96 18.99 10.75
CA ILE A 3 -10.70 19.50 10.19
C ILE A 3 -9.86 18.42 9.51
N THR A 4 -10.26 17.16 9.62
CA THR A 4 -9.51 16.02 9.07
C THR A 4 -9.43 16.13 7.55
N GLY A 5 -8.21 16.19 7.00
CA GLY A 5 -7.94 16.29 5.56
C GLY A 5 -7.87 17.72 4.99
N LYS A 6 -8.06 18.76 5.81
CA LYS A 6 -7.84 20.15 5.37
C LYS A 6 -6.34 20.47 5.36
N ASP A 7 -5.86 21.02 4.24
CA ASP A 7 -4.53 21.61 4.17
C ASP A 7 -4.42 22.78 5.17
N LEU A 8 -3.50 22.64 6.13
CA LEU A 8 -3.26 23.60 7.20
C LEU A 8 -2.23 24.68 6.81
N LEU A 9 -1.53 24.49 5.69
CA LEU A 9 -0.45 25.35 5.22
C LEU A 9 -0.89 26.30 4.09
N GLY A 10 -2.11 26.13 3.56
CA GLY A 10 -2.67 27.00 2.52
C GLY A 10 -1.95 26.88 1.17
N GLY A 11 -1.40 25.70 0.90
CA GLY A 11 -0.71 25.38 -0.34
C GLY A 11 -1.67 25.19 -1.52
N PRO A 12 -1.12 24.91 -2.72
CA PRO A 12 -1.95 24.55 -3.87
C PRO A 12 -2.76 23.28 -3.58
N PRO A 13 -3.85 23.03 -4.35
CA PRO A 13 -4.60 21.80 -4.23
C PRO A 13 -3.69 20.56 -4.32
N PRO A 14 -3.99 19.48 -3.58
CA PRO A 14 -3.18 18.27 -3.62
C PRO A 14 -3.00 17.72 -5.04
N THR A 15 -1.77 17.33 -5.36
CA THR A 15 -1.50 16.54 -6.57
C THR A 15 -1.93 15.10 -6.32
N LEU A 16 -2.95 14.65 -7.03
CA LEU A 16 -3.39 13.26 -6.98
C LEU A 16 -2.57 12.42 -7.96
N LEU A 17 -1.94 11.37 -7.46
CA LEU A 17 -1.27 10.39 -8.30
C LEU A 17 -2.31 9.46 -8.96
N PRO A 18 -2.02 8.93 -10.16
CA PRO A 18 -2.83 7.88 -10.75
C PRO A 18 -2.95 6.67 -9.82
N GLU A 19 -4.07 5.95 -9.92
CA GLU A 19 -4.22 4.66 -9.25
C GLU A 19 -3.47 3.58 -10.04
N GLU A 20 -2.79 2.69 -9.32
CA GLU A 20 -2.09 1.52 -9.87
C GLU A 20 -2.78 0.24 -9.33
N PRO A 21 -3.86 -0.23 -9.96
CA PRO A 21 -4.71 -1.28 -9.40
C PRO A 21 -4.08 -2.69 -9.47
N GLY A 22 -3.08 -2.91 -10.32
CA GLY A 22 -2.52 -4.24 -10.61
C GLY A 22 -2.12 -5.05 -9.37
N PRO A 23 -1.27 -4.52 -8.46
CA PRO A 23 -0.89 -5.21 -7.23
C PRO A 23 -2.07 -5.56 -6.34
N ARG A 24 -3.04 -4.63 -6.21
CA ARG A 24 -4.26 -4.86 -5.43
C ARG A 24 -5.10 -5.98 -6.02
N ASP A 25 -5.36 -5.93 -7.32
CA ASP A 25 -6.17 -6.94 -8.02
C ASP A 25 -5.55 -8.34 -7.93
N LEU A 26 -4.22 -8.44 -8.03
CA LEU A 26 -3.51 -9.72 -7.89
C LEU A 26 -3.64 -10.29 -6.47
N LEU A 27 -3.51 -9.44 -5.44
CA LEU A 27 -3.68 -9.84 -4.04
C LEU A 27 -5.13 -10.25 -3.73
N GLU A 28 -6.12 -9.49 -4.22
CA GLU A 28 -7.55 -9.79 -4.03
C GLU A 28 -7.97 -11.13 -4.66
N ARG A 29 -7.27 -11.55 -5.73
CA ARG A 29 -7.47 -12.86 -6.37
C ARG A 29 -6.70 -14.00 -5.67
N GLY A 30 -6.03 -13.71 -4.56
CA GLY A 30 -5.26 -14.69 -3.79
C GLY A 30 -3.85 -14.95 -4.33
N GLY A 31 -3.27 -14.04 -5.10
CA GLY A 31 -1.87 -14.11 -5.51
C GLY A 31 -0.91 -14.08 -4.31
N ASP A 32 0.22 -14.78 -4.42
CA ASP A 32 1.24 -14.77 -3.37
C ASP A 32 1.84 -13.36 -3.22
N PRO A 33 1.80 -12.74 -2.04
CA PRO A 33 2.40 -11.42 -1.82
C PRO A 33 3.88 -11.34 -2.17
N ALA A 34 4.64 -12.44 -2.06
CA ALA A 34 6.04 -12.49 -2.48
C ALA A 34 6.18 -12.32 -4.00
N ASP A 35 5.34 -13.02 -4.77
CA ASP A 35 5.33 -12.91 -6.23
C ASP A 35 4.85 -11.52 -6.69
N VAL A 36 3.83 -10.96 -6.02
CA VAL A 36 3.34 -9.60 -6.32
C VAL A 36 4.41 -8.55 -6.02
N ALA A 37 5.12 -8.65 -4.89
CA ALA A 37 6.21 -7.75 -4.56
C ALA A 37 7.37 -7.84 -5.56
N ALA A 38 7.69 -9.04 -6.05
CA ALA A 38 8.71 -9.24 -7.07
C ALA A 38 8.31 -8.62 -8.43
N ALA A 39 7.04 -8.72 -8.81
CA ALA A 39 6.50 -8.15 -10.04
C ALA A 39 6.29 -6.63 -9.96
N HIS A 40 5.99 -6.10 -8.77
CA HIS A 40 5.67 -4.69 -8.52
C HIS A 40 6.49 -4.11 -7.35
N PRO A 41 7.83 -4.05 -7.45
CA PRO A 41 8.70 -3.74 -6.30
C PRO A 41 8.56 -2.31 -5.76
N ALA A 42 8.08 -1.37 -6.58
CA ALA A 42 7.84 0.01 -6.18
C ALA A 42 6.51 0.21 -5.45
N ASP A 43 5.59 -0.75 -5.51
CA ASP A 43 4.32 -0.68 -4.78
C ASP A 43 4.51 -1.20 -3.35
N SER A 44 4.12 -0.40 -2.36
CA SER A 44 4.30 -0.74 -0.95
C SER A 44 3.27 -1.75 -0.44
N LEU A 45 2.17 -1.99 -1.15
CA LEU A 45 1.07 -2.84 -0.68
C LEU A 45 1.51 -4.28 -0.43
N ALA A 46 2.19 -4.91 -1.40
CA ALA A 46 2.62 -6.30 -1.26
C ALA A 46 3.66 -6.48 -0.14
N TRP A 47 4.56 -5.51 0.04
CA TRP A 47 5.50 -5.47 1.17
C TRP A 47 4.79 -5.33 2.51
N ALA A 48 3.76 -4.48 2.60
CA ALA A 48 2.98 -4.31 3.82
C ALA A 48 2.27 -5.62 4.21
N VAL A 49 1.67 -6.32 3.23
CA VAL A 49 1.04 -7.63 3.46
C VAL A 49 2.06 -8.67 3.93
N LEU A 50 3.25 -8.74 3.32
CA LEU A 50 4.33 -9.62 3.76
C LEU A 50 4.76 -9.31 5.20
N ALA A 51 4.89 -8.03 5.55
CA ALA A 51 5.26 -7.60 6.89
C ALA A 51 4.20 -7.97 7.93
N GLU A 52 2.91 -7.77 7.63
CA GLU A 52 1.79 -8.17 8.49
C GLU A 52 1.77 -9.68 8.71
N GLN A 53 1.92 -10.46 7.64
CA GLN A 53 2.03 -11.90 7.73
C GLN A 53 3.24 -12.38 8.56
N ALA A 54 4.39 -11.72 8.43
CA ALA A 54 5.57 -12.02 9.24
C ALA A 54 5.32 -11.67 10.71
N TYR A 55 4.65 -10.55 10.97
CA TYR A 55 4.27 -10.11 12.31
C TYR A 55 3.34 -11.11 13.01
N ASP A 56 2.28 -11.54 12.33
CA ASP A 56 1.30 -12.50 12.86
C ASP A 56 1.95 -13.85 13.22
N ARG A 57 2.92 -14.29 12.40
CA ARG A 57 3.68 -15.53 12.64
C ARG A 57 4.83 -15.34 13.62
N LYS A 58 5.10 -14.11 14.09
CA LYS A 58 6.30 -13.74 14.88
C LYS A 58 7.61 -14.13 14.18
N ALA A 59 7.62 -14.03 12.86
CA ALA A 59 8.76 -14.32 12.00
C ALA A 59 9.52 -13.02 11.66
N PHE A 60 9.83 -12.21 12.68
CA PHE A 60 10.64 -11.00 12.58
C PHE A 60 11.83 -11.10 13.56
N VAL A 61 12.93 -10.42 13.21
CA VAL A 61 14.18 -10.41 14.00
C VAL A 61 14.23 -9.29 15.01
#